data_AF-A0A7Y3I1Z1-F1
#
_entry.id   AF-A0A7Y3I1Z1-F1
#
_cell.length_a   1.000
_cell.length_b   1.000
_cell.length_c   1.000
_cell.angle_alpha   90.00
_cell.angle_beta   90.00
_cell.angle_gamma   90.00
#
_symmetry.space_group_name_H-M   'P 1'
#
loop_
_entity.id
_entity.type
_entity.pdbx_description
1 polymer ?
#
loop_
_entity_poly.entity_id
_entity_poly.type
_entity_poly.pdbx_seq_one_letter_code
_entity_poly.pdbx_strand_id
1 'polypeptide(L)'
;MSDRVSFRFAVRGALAACLIGGATHAVTADTIRLHGSTLALPECTVQDMRTGRLYYADPRGRRQYRDLDDIAEITFTDLPSLAVAEQTLATDSDAGLHAMLSSLLEARSDVQRLWIRRRLVHIHDARGEYVQAASHLGALCVLREDPAWRHLVPMSAPNRPSFEAAREAVTVLHAARRRIRHRALQDVLDRLLRVIQPIHDGLALEYTGTPPAAGTTLSGVSVDTLRRGHRDPPSTSAPPPSPPPVVHEPPATRT
;
A
#
# COMPACT_ATOMS: atom_id res chain seq x y z
N MET A 1 53.63 25.31 38.55
CA MET A 1 52.22 25.73 38.67
C MET A 1 51.52 25.52 37.35
N SER A 2 50.79 24.41 37.22
CA SER A 2 49.63 24.18 36.34
C SER A 2 49.38 22.68 36.30
N ASP A 3 48.45 22.25 37.15
CA ASP A 3 48.05 20.87 37.36
C ASP A 3 47.30 20.30 36.15
N ARG A 4 47.69 19.09 35.73
CA ARG A 4 46.93 18.28 34.77
C ARG A 4 45.89 17.47 35.53
N VAL A 5 44.63 17.90 35.47
CA VAL A 5 43.50 17.15 36.02
C VAL A 5 43.19 15.97 35.10
N SER A 6 43.43 14.75 35.61
CA SER A 6 43.06 13.49 34.98
C SER A 6 41.71 13.03 35.53
N PHE A 7 40.66 13.01 34.71
CA PHE A 7 39.37 12.42 35.09
C PHE A 7 39.31 10.96 34.66
N ARG A 8 39.44 10.05 35.64
CA ARG A 8 39.07 8.64 35.53
C ARG A 8 37.68 8.48 36.15
N PHE A 9 36.65 8.27 35.33
CA PHE A 9 35.37 7.76 35.83
C PHE A 9 35.32 6.25 35.63
N ALA A 10 35.55 5.53 36.73
CA ALA A 10 35.13 4.14 36.87
C ALA A 10 33.69 4.14 37.38
N VAL A 11 32.74 3.70 36.56
CA VAL A 11 31.38 3.42 37.00
C VAL A 11 31.19 1.90 36.93
N ARG A 12 31.41 1.26 38.08
CA ARG A 12 30.88 -0.07 38.39
C ARG A 12 29.53 0.15 39.08
N GLY A 13 28.45 -0.23 38.43
CA GLY A 13 27.10 -0.22 39.00
C GLY A 13 26.36 -1.46 38.51
N ALA A 14 26.05 -2.35 39.46
CA ALA A 14 25.36 -3.61 39.22
C ALA A 14 23.83 -3.46 39.37
N LEU A 15 23.12 -4.38 38.70
CA LEU A 15 21.77 -4.91 39.02
C LEU A 15 20.56 -3.96 38.98
N ALA A 16 19.73 -4.16 37.94
CA ALA A 16 18.28 -4.28 38.10
C ALA A 16 17.73 -5.11 36.92
N ALA A 17 17.53 -6.41 37.14
CA ALA A 17 16.71 -7.24 36.26
C ALA A 17 15.24 -6.88 36.52
N CYS A 18 14.71 -5.91 35.77
CA CYS A 18 13.27 -5.70 35.68
C CYS A 18 12.67 -6.86 34.89
N LEU A 19 12.12 -7.84 35.59
CA LEU A 19 11.04 -8.68 35.10
C LEU A 19 9.84 -7.78 34.82
N ILE A 20 9.80 -7.18 33.63
CA ILE A 20 8.60 -6.51 33.12
C ILE A 20 7.61 -7.63 32.84
N GLY A 21 6.60 -7.71 33.70
CA GLY A 21 5.41 -8.51 33.48
C GLY A 21 4.86 -8.18 32.10
N GLY A 22 5.02 -9.13 31.18
CA GLY A 22 4.47 -9.02 29.84
C GLY A 22 2.97 -8.92 29.96
N ALA A 23 2.43 -7.75 29.64
CA ALA A 23 1.09 -7.70 29.09
C ALA A 23 1.07 -8.76 27.99
N THR A 24 0.21 -9.77 28.14
CA THR A 24 -0.13 -10.68 27.07
C THR A 24 -0.83 -9.81 26.03
N HIS A 25 -0.04 -9.12 25.20
CA HIS A 25 -0.52 -8.53 23.96
C HIS A 25 -1.23 -9.67 23.27
N ALA A 26 -2.55 -9.53 23.09
CA ALA A 26 -3.31 -10.42 22.25
C ALA A 26 -2.48 -10.60 20.97
N VAL A 27 -1.98 -11.81 20.76
CA VAL A 27 -1.07 -12.11 19.66
C VAL A 27 -1.85 -11.81 18.40
N THR A 28 -1.54 -10.69 17.75
CA THR A 28 -2.02 -10.38 16.41
C THR A 28 -1.41 -11.43 15.49
N ALA A 29 -2.28 -12.36 15.10
CA ALA A 29 -2.01 -13.46 14.20
C ALA A 29 -2.21 -12.98 12.76
N ASP A 30 -1.14 -12.47 12.15
CA ASP A 30 -1.08 -12.20 10.73
C ASP A 30 -1.07 -13.53 9.95
N THR A 31 -1.44 -13.47 8.67
CA THR A 31 -1.36 -14.61 7.76
C THR A 31 -0.57 -14.25 6.53
N ILE A 32 0.34 -15.15 6.12
CA ILE A 32 1.15 -15.01 4.90
C ILE A 32 0.79 -16.14 3.95
N ARG A 33 0.41 -15.81 2.70
CA ARG A 33 0.19 -16.80 1.63
C ARG A 33 1.32 -16.71 0.62
N LEU A 34 1.90 -17.86 0.28
CA LEU A 34 3.00 -17.95 -0.69
C LEU A 34 2.49 -18.24 -2.10
N HIS A 35 3.20 -17.74 -3.11
CA HIS A 35 2.93 -18.08 -4.50
C HIS A 35 3.04 -19.60 -4.72
N GLY A 36 2.11 -20.16 -5.50
CA GLY A 36 2.08 -21.60 -5.82
C GLY A 36 1.71 -22.51 -4.64
N SER A 37 1.39 -21.97 -3.47
CA SER A 37 0.96 -22.73 -2.30
C SER A 37 -0.50 -22.44 -1.97
N THR A 38 -1.29 -23.49 -1.74
CA THR A 38 -2.62 -23.38 -1.13
C THR A 38 -2.54 -23.23 0.40
N LEU A 39 -1.39 -23.57 1.00
CA LEU A 39 -1.14 -23.45 2.42
C LEU A 39 -0.75 -22.01 2.76
N ALA A 40 -1.58 -21.36 3.56
CA ALA A 40 -1.21 -20.15 4.27
C ALA A 40 -0.35 -20.50 5.48
N LEU A 41 0.50 -19.56 5.91
CA LEU A 41 1.20 -19.59 7.18
C LEU A 41 0.35 -18.82 8.20
N PRO A 42 -0.53 -19.50 8.97
CA PRO A 42 -1.37 -18.84 9.94
C PRO A 42 -0.56 -18.44 11.18
N GLU A 43 -1.13 -17.54 11.98
CA GLU A 43 -0.64 -17.20 13.32
C GLU A 43 0.81 -16.71 13.35
N CYS A 44 1.25 -16.05 12.28
CA CYS A 44 2.54 -15.39 12.25
C CYS A 44 2.43 -13.95 12.75
N THR A 45 3.55 -13.33 13.08
CA THR A 45 3.59 -11.89 13.36
C THR A 45 4.58 -11.25 12.40
N VAL A 46 4.11 -10.40 11.50
CA VAL A 46 4.98 -9.70 10.57
C VAL A 46 5.73 -8.61 11.32
N GLN A 47 7.06 -8.67 11.26
CA GLN A 47 7.93 -7.79 12.05
C GLN A 47 8.53 -6.68 11.21
N ASP A 48 8.99 -7.00 10.00
CA ASP A 48 9.72 -6.05 9.18
C ASP A 48 9.76 -6.43 7.69
N MET A 49 10.00 -5.44 6.83
CA MET A 49 10.30 -5.65 5.40
C MET A 49 11.54 -4.88 4.97
N ARG A 50 12.60 -5.62 4.61
CA ARG A 50 13.86 -5.02 4.19
C ARG A 50 14.67 -5.98 3.36
N THR A 51 15.60 -5.45 2.57
CA THR A 51 16.50 -6.19 1.69
C THR A 51 15.75 -7.16 0.78
N GLY A 52 14.57 -6.78 0.29
CA GLY A 52 13.72 -7.64 -0.54
C GLY A 52 13.07 -8.82 0.19
N ARG A 53 13.07 -8.81 1.54
CA ARG A 53 12.58 -9.91 2.38
C ARG A 53 11.53 -9.45 3.38
N LEU A 54 10.58 -10.34 3.65
CA LEU A 54 9.68 -10.25 4.78
C LEU A 54 10.29 -11.01 5.97
N TYR A 55 10.37 -10.35 7.13
CA TYR A 55 10.75 -10.95 8.39
C TYR A 55 9.52 -11.10 9.27
N TYR A 56 9.31 -12.30 9.81
CA TYR A 56 8.16 -12.61 10.65
C TYR A 56 8.54 -13.60 11.76
N ALA A 57 7.75 -13.64 12.83
CA ALA A 57 7.80 -14.73 13.81
C ALA A 57 6.74 -15.79 13.48
N ASP A 58 7.10 -17.06 13.52
CA ASP A 58 6.15 -18.18 13.45
C ASP A 58 5.36 -18.32 14.78
N PRO A 59 4.35 -19.21 14.87
CA PRO A 59 3.57 -19.41 16.09
C PRO A 59 4.39 -19.88 17.30
N ARG A 60 5.62 -20.36 17.08
CA ARG A 60 6.57 -20.75 18.14
C ARG A 60 7.50 -19.60 18.52
N GLY A 61 7.27 -18.40 18.01
CA GLY A 61 8.10 -17.21 18.20
C GLY A 61 9.44 -17.26 17.48
N ARG A 62 9.67 -18.24 16.59
CA ARG A 62 10.95 -18.34 15.87
C ARG A 62 10.93 -17.35 14.72
N ARG A 63 12.02 -16.60 14.60
CA ARG A 63 12.22 -15.67 13.48
C ARG A 63 12.44 -16.46 12.20
N GLN A 64 11.65 -16.11 11.19
CA GLN A 64 11.70 -16.65 9.85
C GLN A 64 11.83 -15.47 8.87
N TYR A 65 12.23 -15.80 7.65
CA TYR A 65 12.19 -14.86 6.55
C TYR A 65 11.74 -15.54 5.25
N ARG A 66 11.16 -14.75 4.35
CA ARG A 66 10.82 -15.13 2.97
C ARG A 66 11.16 -13.99 2.03
N ASP A 67 11.54 -14.31 0.80
CA ASP A 67 11.74 -13.29 -0.22
C ASP A 67 10.37 -12.70 -0.60
N LEU A 68 10.29 -11.38 -0.79
CA LEU A 68 9.00 -10.70 -1.03
C LEU A 68 8.33 -11.13 -2.33
N ASP A 69 9.10 -11.66 -3.28
CA ASP A 69 8.60 -12.16 -4.56
C ASP A 69 7.97 -13.55 -4.43
N ASP A 70 8.20 -14.27 -3.32
CA ASP A 70 7.55 -15.54 -3.01
C ASP A 70 6.18 -15.34 -2.33
N ILE A 71 5.84 -14.10 -1.94
CA ILE A 71 4.66 -13.80 -1.13
C ILE A 71 3.54 -13.28 -2.01
N ALA A 72 2.46 -14.06 -2.07
CA ALA A 72 1.26 -13.72 -2.81
C ALA A 72 0.36 -12.74 -2.05
N GLU A 73 0.21 -12.92 -0.74
CA GLU A 73 -0.70 -12.12 0.09
C GLU A 73 -0.20 -12.06 1.53
N ILE A 74 -0.44 -10.91 2.18
CA ILE A 74 -0.30 -10.74 3.63
C ILE A 74 -1.61 -10.13 4.15
N THR A 75 -2.19 -10.77 5.15
CA THR A 75 -3.31 -10.19 5.91
C THR A 75 -2.80 -9.81 7.30
N PHE A 76 -3.03 -8.56 7.71
CA PHE A 76 -2.69 -8.10 9.06
C PHE A 76 -3.92 -8.15 9.95
N THR A 77 -3.79 -8.68 11.16
CA THR A 77 -4.94 -8.77 12.08
C THR A 77 -5.51 -7.38 12.43
N ASP A 78 -4.65 -6.38 12.54
CA ASP A 78 -5.00 -5.01 12.90
C ASP A 78 -5.37 -4.13 11.70
N LEU A 79 -5.42 -4.70 10.48
CA LEU A 79 -5.88 -4.04 9.25
C LEU A 79 -6.77 -4.98 8.41
N PRO A 80 -7.98 -5.34 8.89
CA PRO A 80 -8.87 -6.27 8.21
C PRO A 80 -9.35 -5.77 6.85
N SER A 81 -9.41 -4.45 6.64
CA SER A 81 -9.78 -3.85 5.35
C SER A 81 -8.86 -4.29 4.21
N LEU A 82 -7.57 -4.57 4.51
CA LEU A 82 -6.63 -5.04 3.51
C LEU A 82 -6.98 -6.44 2.98
N ALA A 83 -7.41 -7.34 3.86
CA ALA A 83 -7.82 -8.69 3.46
C ALA A 83 -9.03 -8.63 2.52
N VAL A 84 -10.00 -7.76 2.83
CA VAL A 84 -11.15 -7.49 1.96
C VAL A 84 -10.70 -6.90 0.62
N ALA A 85 -9.73 -5.99 0.62
CA ALA A 85 -9.18 -5.40 -0.61
C ALA A 85 -8.52 -6.45 -1.51
N GLU A 86 -7.67 -7.33 -0.96
CA GLU A 86 -7.00 -8.40 -1.71
C GLU A 86 -8.01 -9.41 -2.27
N GLN A 87 -9.04 -9.77 -1.50
CA GLN A 87 -10.12 -10.64 -1.99
C GLN A 87 -10.93 -9.97 -3.11
N THR A 88 -11.30 -8.70 -2.93
CA THR A 88 -12.07 -7.94 -3.93
C THR A 88 -11.28 -7.79 -5.22
N LEU A 89 -9.98 -7.55 -5.13
CA LEU A 89 -9.09 -7.42 -6.29
C LEU A 89 -9.07 -8.68 -7.18
N ALA A 90 -9.30 -9.86 -6.60
CA ALA A 90 -9.38 -11.11 -7.36
C ALA A 90 -10.67 -11.24 -8.20
N THR A 91 -11.74 -10.51 -7.83
CA THR A 91 -13.05 -10.57 -8.49
C THR A 91 -13.38 -9.32 -9.29
N ASP A 92 -12.98 -8.14 -8.80
CA ASP A 92 -13.22 -6.82 -9.37
C ASP A 92 -11.96 -5.96 -9.16
N SER A 93 -11.24 -5.74 -10.25
CA SER A 93 -9.95 -5.03 -10.20
C SER A 93 -10.10 -3.57 -9.74
N ASP A 94 -11.17 -2.88 -10.16
CA ASP A 94 -11.36 -1.47 -9.85
C ASP A 94 -11.81 -1.28 -8.41
N ALA A 95 -12.80 -2.06 -7.96
CA ALA A 95 -13.25 -2.04 -6.57
C ALA A 95 -12.13 -2.47 -5.62
N GLY A 96 -11.36 -3.49 -5.98
CA GLY A 96 -10.20 -3.96 -5.21
C GLY A 96 -9.09 -2.92 -5.11
N LEU A 97 -8.79 -2.21 -6.20
CA LEU A 97 -7.86 -1.09 -6.19
C LEU A 97 -8.34 0.03 -5.24
N HIS A 98 -9.61 0.42 -5.33
CA HIS A 98 -10.18 1.42 -4.42
C HIS A 98 -10.11 0.99 -2.95
N ALA A 99 -10.44 -0.25 -2.66
CA ALA A 99 -10.33 -0.81 -1.30
C ALA A 99 -8.87 -0.80 -0.80
N MET A 100 -7.91 -1.14 -1.67
CA MET A 100 -6.47 -1.11 -1.35
C MET A 100 -5.98 0.30 -1.03
N LEU A 101 -6.42 1.30 -1.80
CA LEU A 101 -6.12 2.72 -1.55
C LEU A 101 -6.72 3.20 -0.22
N SER A 102 -7.93 2.75 0.13
CA SER A 102 -8.54 3.04 1.43
C SER A 102 -7.79 2.38 2.59
N SER A 103 -7.40 1.11 2.47
CA SER A 103 -6.58 0.42 3.47
C SER A 103 -5.23 1.10 3.70
N LEU A 104 -4.65 1.72 2.66
CA LEU A 104 -3.42 2.51 2.81
C LEU A 104 -3.60 3.74 3.72
N LEU A 105 -4.79 4.35 3.73
CA LEU A 105 -5.11 5.47 4.62
C LEU A 105 -5.31 5.02 6.07
N GLU A 106 -5.79 3.78 6.27
CA GLU A 106 -6.00 3.16 7.58
C GLU A 106 -4.73 2.57 8.18
N ALA A 107 -3.74 2.24 7.34
CA ALA A 107 -2.48 1.62 7.73
C ALA A 107 -1.73 2.43 8.80
N ARG A 108 -1.51 1.78 9.95
CA ARG A 108 -0.92 2.37 11.17
C ARG A 108 0.57 2.08 11.30
N SER A 109 1.06 1.01 10.68
CA SER A 109 2.48 0.66 10.72
C SER A 109 3.17 0.91 9.38
N ASP A 110 4.48 1.18 9.44
CA ASP A 110 5.29 1.31 8.23
C ASP A 110 5.32 0.02 7.42
N VAL A 111 5.28 -1.14 8.08
CA VAL A 111 5.21 -2.45 7.43
C VAL A 111 3.92 -2.58 6.62
N GLN A 112 2.75 -2.25 7.17
CA GLN A 112 1.50 -2.24 6.40
C GLN A 112 1.60 -1.33 5.17
N ARG A 113 2.11 -0.10 5.36
CA ARG A 113 2.27 0.88 4.27
C ARG A 113 3.23 0.40 3.19
N LEU A 114 4.35 -0.20 3.57
CA LEU A 114 5.31 -0.78 2.64
C LEU A 114 4.67 -1.91 1.81
N TRP A 115 3.87 -2.77 2.44
CA TRP A 115 3.26 -3.90 1.74
C TRP A 115 2.22 -3.40 0.74
N ILE A 116 1.33 -2.53 1.19
CA ILE A 116 0.27 -1.97 0.36
C ILE A 116 0.85 -1.18 -0.81
N ARG A 117 1.86 -0.34 -0.59
CA ARG A 117 2.52 0.40 -1.68
C ARG A 117 3.21 -0.55 -2.66
N ARG A 118 3.89 -1.61 -2.21
CA ARG A 118 4.45 -2.64 -3.11
C ARG A 118 3.37 -3.29 -3.96
N ARG A 119 2.23 -3.66 -3.36
CA ARG A 119 1.08 -4.21 -4.09
C ARG A 119 0.53 -3.23 -5.11
N LEU A 120 0.37 -1.95 -4.74
CA LEU A 120 -0.11 -0.91 -5.63
C LEU A 120 0.83 -0.65 -6.81
N VAL A 121 2.16 -0.75 -6.64
CA VAL A 121 3.10 -0.71 -7.78
C VAL A 121 2.75 -1.79 -8.80
N HIS A 122 2.62 -3.04 -8.36
CA HIS A 122 2.31 -4.17 -9.23
C HIS A 122 0.93 -4.07 -9.88
N ILE A 123 -0.09 -3.65 -9.12
CA ILE A 123 -1.45 -3.49 -9.62
C ILE A 123 -1.50 -2.41 -10.72
N HIS A 124 -0.94 -1.23 -10.46
CA HIS A 124 -0.92 -0.16 -11.43
C HIS A 124 -0.07 -0.53 -12.65
N ASP A 125 1.07 -1.20 -12.48
CA ASP A 125 1.90 -1.62 -13.61
C ASP A 125 1.17 -2.64 -14.51
N ALA A 126 0.50 -3.63 -13.91
CA ALA A 126 -0.31 -4.60 -14.65
C ALA A 126 -1.49 -3.96 -15.39
N ARG A 127 -2.02 -2.83 -14.89
CA ARG A 127 -3.09 -2.04 -15.52
C ARG A 127 -2.58 -1.05 -16.59
N GLY A 128 -1.27 -0.96 -16.81
CA GLY A 128 -0.69 0.04 -17.71
C GLY A 128 -0.72 1.47 -17.16
N GLU A 129 -0.85 1.63 -15.84
CA GLU A 129 -0.93 2.90 -15.13
C GLU A 129 0.46 3.31 -14.62
N TYR A 130 1.43 3.44 -15.54
CA TYR A 130 2.84 3.69 -15.28
C TYR A 130 3.10 4.84 -14.28
N VAL A 131 2.42 5.99 -14.45
CA VAL A 131 2.65 7.17 -13.60
C VAL A 131 2.25 6.90 -12.13
N GLN A 132 1.13 6.22 -11.92
CA GLN A 132 0.67 5.83 -10.59
C GLN A 132 1.60 4.78 -9.98
N ALA A 133 2.01 3.76 -10.75
CA ALA A 133 2.98 2.76 -10.29
C ALA A 133 4.29 3.41 -9.83
N ALA A 134 4.82 4.36 -10.60
CA ALA A 134 6.03 5.11 -10.25
C ALA A 134 5.84 6.00 -9.00
N SER A 135 4.65 6.60 -8.81
CA SER A 135 4.31 7.34 -7.59
C SER A 135 4.43 6.44 -6.35
N HIS A 136 3.85 5.23 -6.40
CA HIS A 136 3.93 4.28 -5.28
C HIS A 136 5.35 3.78 -5.03
N LEU A 137 6.16 3.57 -6.07
CA LEU A 137 7.58 3.25 -5.91
C LEU A 137 8.35 4.40 -5.25
N GLY A 138 8.09 5.65 -5.65
CA GLY A 138 8.64 6.82 -4.98
C GLY A 138 8.24 6.87 -3.50
N ALA A 139 6.98 6.57 -3.19
CA ALA A 139 6.47 6.53 -1.82
C ALA A 139 7.14 5.43 -0.98
N LEU A 140 7.39 4.24 -1.57
CA LEU A 140 8.18 3.19 -0.92
C LEU A 140 9.57 3.69 -0.54
N CYS A 141 10.25 4.36 -1.48
CA CYS A 141 11.58 4.94 -1.24
C CYS A 141 11.56 6.00 -0.13
N VAL A 142 10.50 6.82 -0.05
CA VAL A 142 10.34 7.79 1.05
C VAL A 142 10.17 7.08 2.39
N LEU A 143 9.32 6.05 2.47
CA LEU A 143 9.09 5.29 3.70
C LEU A 143 10.38 4.62 4.17
N ARG A 144 11.08 3.95 3.25
CA ARG A 144 12.31 3.23 3.57
C ARG A 144 13.26 3.19 2.40
N GLU A 145 14.51 3.55 2.66
CA GLU A 145 15.62 3.35 1.72
C GLU A 145 16.02 1.88 1.71
N ASP A 146 15.69 1.18 0.62
CA ASP A 146 16.02 -0.23 0.41
C ASP A 146 16.41 -0.46 -1.06
N PRO A 147 17.65 -0.89 -1.36
CA PRO A 147 18.09 -1.14 -2.73
C PRO A 147 17.22 -2.15 -3.49
N ALA A 148 16.52 -3.04 -2.79
CA ALA A 148 15.65 -4.03 -3.43
C ALA A 148 14.45 -3.39 -4.16
N TRP A 149 14.04 -2.17 -3.81
CA TRP A 149 12.95 -1.46 -4.50
C TRP A 149 13.24 -1.20 -5.98
N ARG A 150 14.50 -1.24 -6.41
CA ARG A 150 14.86 -1.16 -7.84
C ARG A 150 14.26 -2.28 -8.69
N HIS A 151 13.87 -3.39 -8.08
CA HIS A 151 13.24 -4.51 -8.78
C HIS A 151 11.73 -4.29 -9.02
N LEU A 152 11.18 -3.21 -8.46
CA LEU A 152 9.79 -2.80 -8.61
C LEU A 152 9.63 -1.65 -9.62
N VAL A 153 10.62 -1.39 -10.47
CA VAL A 153 10.51 -0.36 -11.50
C VAL A 153 9.38 -0.74 -12.45
N PRO A 154 8.39 0.14 -12.68
CA PRO A 154 7.28 -0.15 -13.60
C PRO A 154 7.78 -0.49 -15.00
N MET A 155 7.23 -1.55 -15.58
CA MET A 155 7.61 -2.08 -16.90
C MET A 155 6.59 -1.72 -17.99
N SER A 156 5.39 -1.28 -17.60
CA SER A 156 4.37 -0.79 -18.52
C SER A 156 4.84 0.43 -19.32
N ALA A 157 4.22 0.64 -20.48
CA ALA A 157 4.46 1.85 -21.25
C ALA A 157 3.93 3.10 -20.52
N PRO A 158 4.60 4.26 -20.62
CA PRO A 158 4.10 5.49 -20.03
C PRO A 158 2.68 5.83 -20.51
N ASN A 159 1.76 6.02 -19.58
CA ASN A 159 0.38 6.40 -19.84
C ASN A 159 0.15 7.91 -19.69
N ARG A 160 -1.01 8.40 -20.13
CA ARG A 160 -1.49 9.76 -19.87
C ARG A 160 -2.53 9.73 -18.74
N PRO A 161 -2.15 10.01 -17.47
CA PRO A 161 -3.06 9.98 -16.34
C PRO A 161 -3.84 11.29 -16.21
N SER A 162 -4.61 11.44 -15.11
CA SER A 162 -5.13 12.74 -14.71
C SER A 162 -4.00 13.69 -14.28
N PHE A 163 -4.25 15.01 -14.32
CA PHE A 163 -3.29 16.01 -13.87
C PHE A 163 -2.89 15.79 -12.40
N GLU A 164 -3.85 15.43 -11.55
CA GLU A 164 -3.64 15.19 -10.12
C GLU A 164 -2.69 14.02 -9.88
N ALA A 165 -2.88 12.90 -10.59
CA ALA A 165 -2.01 11.73 -10.50
C ALA A 165 -0.58 12.04 -10.97
N ALA A 166 -0.43 12.79 -12.07
CA ALA A 166 0.89 13.21 -12.56
C ALA A 166 1.60 14.13 -11.55
N ARG A 167 0.88 15.11 -11.00
CA ARG A 167 1.43 16.04 -10.01
C ARG A 167 1.83 15.33 -8.72
N GLU A 168 1.01 14.39 -8.25
CA GLU A 168 1.30 13.52 -7.11
C GLU A 168 2.60 12.75 -7.36
N ALA A 169 2.72 12.07 -8.51
CA ALA A 169 3.89 11.29 -8.86
C ALA A 169 5.17 12.14 -8.88
N VAL A 170 5.16 13.30 -9.57
CA VAL A 170 6.30 14.22 -9.60
C VAL A 170 6.69 14.68 -8.19
N THR A 171 5.70 15.05 -7.37
CA THR A 171 5.93 15.51 -5.99
C THR A 171 6.60 14.43 -5.15
N VAL A 172 6.08 13.21 -5.20
CA VAL A 172 6.57 12.07 -4.43
C VAL A 172 7.97 11.64 -4.90
N LEU A 173 8.20 11.60 -6.22
CA LEU A 173 9.51 11.23 -6.78
C LEU A 173 10.59 12.26 -6.44
N HIS A 174 10.28 13.56 -6.50
CA HIS A 174 11.22 14.59 -6.03
C HIS A 174 11.47 14.49 -4.52
N ALA A 175 10.44 14.18 -3.72
CA ALA A 175 10.62 13.95 -2.28
C ALA A 175 11.52 12.74 -1.99
N ALA A 176 11.33 11.63 -2.71
CA ALA A 176 12.19 10.45 -2.64
C ALA A 176 13.63 10.81 -3.02
N ARG A 177 13.84 11.51 -4.14
CA ARG A 177 15.16 11.89 -4.65
C ARG A 177 15.95 12.73 -3.65
N ARG A 178 15.29 13.65 -2.93
CA ARG A 178 15.94 14.47 -1.89
C ARG A 178 16.38 13.66 -0.66
N ARG A 179 15.69 12.55 -0.36
CA ARG A 179 15.91 11.74 0.84
C ARG A 179 16.91 10.61 0.62
N ILE A 180 16.81 9.92 -0.51
CA ILE A 180 17.57 8.70 -0.81
C ILE A 180 19.05 9.00 -1.03
N ARG A 181 19.94 8.21 -0.41
CA ARG A 181 21.39 8.31 -0.59
C ARG A 181 21.96 7.21 -1.49
N HIS A 182 21.29 6.07 -1.59
CA HIS A 182 21.74 4.94 -2.39
C HIS A 182 21.74 5.27 -3.89
N ARG A 183 22.92 5.27 -4.51
CA ARG A 183 23.13 5.69 -5.91
C ARG A 183 22.21 4.97 -6.90
N ALA A 184 22.09 3.65 -6.80
CA ALA A 184 21.27 2.90 -7.76
C ALA A 184 19.77 3.27 -7.67
N LEU A 185 19.29 3.68 -6.48
CA LEU A 185 17.91 4.15 -6.34
C LEU A 185 17.77 5.58 -6.87
N GLN A 186 18.78 6.44 -6.67
CA GLN A 186 18.80 7.77 -7.30
C GLN A 186 18.73 7.67 -8.83
N ASP A 187 19.52 6.77 -9.43
CA ASP A 187 19.51 6.53 -10.88
C ASP A 187 18.13 6.05 -11.38
N VAL A 188 17.43 5.25 -10.58
CA VAL A 188 16.04 4.84 -10.85
C VAL A 188 15.10 6.04 -10.77
N LEU A 189 15.14 6.82 -9.69
CA LEU A 189 14.28 7.98 -9.50
C LEU A 189 14.48 9.05 -10.58
N ASP A 190 15.72 9.30 -10.99
CA ASP A 190 16.04 10.22 -12.08
C ASP A 190 15.54 9.72 -13.44
N ARG A 191 15.51 8.41 -13.67
CA ARG A 191 14.90 7.81 -14.87
C ARG A 191 13.39 7.97 -14.87
N LEU A 192 12.72 7.70 -13.75
CA LEU A 192 11.27 7.88 -13.61
C LEU A 192 10.88 9.35 -13.83
N LEU A 193 11.61 10.29 -13.21
CA LEU A 193 11.38 11.72 -13.36
C LEU A 193 11.56 12.21 -14.80
N ARG A 194 12.56 11.70 -15.53
CA ARG A 194 12.75 12.05 -16.96
C ARG A 194 11.55 11.68 -17.84
N VAL A 195 10.82 10.63 -17.48
CA VAL A 195 9.62 10.20 -18.21
C VAL A 195 8.38 10.96 -17.74
N ILE A 196 8.22 11.14 -16.44
CA ILE A 196 6.96 11.64 -15.85
C ILE A 196 6.88 13.17 -15.86
N GLN A 197 8.02 13.88 -15.72
CA GLN A 197 8.03 15.33 -15.69
C GLN A 197 7.42 15.96 -16.96
N PRO A 198 7.78 15.54 -18.20
CA PRO A 198 7.14 16.07 -19.40
C PRO A 198 5.63 15.79 -19.50
N ILE A 199 5.18 14.62 -19.00
CA ILE A 199 3.75 14.27 -18.97
C ILE A 199 3.00 15.22 -18.05
N HIS A 200 3.53 15.43 -16.84
CA HIS A 200 2.99 16.40 -15.89
C HIS A 200 2.94 17.80 -16.49
N ASP A 201 4.03 18.27 -17.09
CA ASP A 201 4.12 19.64 -17.62
C ASP A 201 3.13 19.86 -18.78
N GLY A 202 2.92 18.85 -19.64
CA GLY A 202 1.89 18.88 -20.68
C GLY A 202 0.48 18.96 -20.11
N LEU A 203 0.16 18.12 -19.11
CA LEU A 203 -1.14 18.16 -18.43
C LEU A 203 -1.37 19.47 -17.67
N ALA A 204 -0.31 20.08 -17.13
CA ALA A 204 -0.39 21.35 -16.42
C ALA A 204 -0.80 22.51 -17.34
N LEU A 205 -0.35 22.49 -18.61
CA LEU A 205 -0.73 23.50 -19.61
C LEU A 205 -2.21 23.41 -20.01
N GLU A 206 -2.77 22.21 -19.98
CA GLU A 206 -4.17 21.95 -20.34
C GLU A 206 -5.13 22.15 -19.16
N TYR A 207 -4.61 22.11 -17.93
CA TYR A 207 -5.42 22.15 -16.72
C TYR A 207 -5.95 23.57 -16.44
N THR A 208 -7.27 23.70 -16.47
CA THR A 208 -7.97 24.97 -16.23
C THR A 208 -8.58 25.09 -14.83
N GLY A 209 -8.46 24.04 -14.00
CA GLY A 209 -9.02 23.99 -12.65
C GLY A 209 -8.14 24.63 -11.58
N THR A 210 -8.65 24.72 -10.35
CA THR A 210 -7.82 25.04 -9.18
C THR A 210 -6.99 23.82 -8.81
N PRO A 211 -5.65 23.89 -8.80
CA PRO A 211 -4.83 22.76 -8.43
C PRO A 211 -5.21 22.26 -7.03
N PRO A 212 -5.42 20.94 -6.82
CA PRO A 212 -5.75 20.43 -5.49
C PRO A 212 -4.62 20.75 -4.50
N ALA A 213 -4.87 20.72 -3.19
CA ALA A 213 -3.78 20.84 -2.23
C ALA A 213 -2.86 19.60 -2.27
N ALA A 214 -1.59 19.74 -1.88
CA ALA A 214 -0.69 18.59 -1.82
C ALA A 214 -1.22 17.56 -0.79
N GLY A 215 -1.18 16.27 -1.15
CA GLY A 215 -1.63 15.19 -0.27
C GLY A 215 -3.16 15.00 -0.18
N THR A 216 -3.96 15.70 -0.98
CA THR A 216 -5.42 15.48 -1.03
C THR A 216 -5.84 14.38 -1.99
N THR A 217 -4.90 13.85 -2.78
CA THR A 217 -5.15 12.70 -3.67
C THR A 217 -4.18 11.56 -3.36
N LEU A 218 -4.61 10.37 -3.75
CA LEU A 218 -3.82 9.16 -3.77
C LEU A 218 -4.10 8.42 -5.08
N SER A 219 -3.09 8.28 -5.92
CA SER A 219 -3.22 7.76 -7.29
C SER A 219 -4.23 8.55 -8.15
N GLY A 220 -4.34 9.87 -7.92
CA GLY A 220 -5.33 10.72 -8.58
C GLY A 220 -6.75 10.64 -8.02
N VAL A 221 -7.02 9.76 -7.04
CA VAL A 221 -8.32 9.69 -6.36
C VAL A 221 -8.30 10.59 -5.14
N SER A 222 -9.33 11.42 -4.94
CA SER A 222 -9.44 12.26 -3.74
C SER A 222 -9.49 11.42 -2.46
N VAL A 223 -8.71 11.80 -1.45
CA VAL A 223 -8.70 11.18 -0.11
C VAL A 223 -10.08 11.27 0.54
N ASP A 224 -10.84 12.34 0.29
CA ASP A 224 -12.20 12.47 0.82
C ASP A 224 -13.18 11.52 0.13
N THR A 225 -12.94 11.18 -1.14
CA THR A 225 -13.71 10.14 -1.84
C THR A 225 -13.39 8.77 -1.25
N LEU A 226 -12.12 8.45 -1.02
CA LEU A 226 -11.70 7.18 -0.41
C LEU A 226 -12.30 7.00 1.00
N ARG A 227 -12.30 8.06 1.81
CA ARG A 227 -12.89 8.04 3.16
C ARG A 227 -14.42 7.91 3.16
N ARG A 228 -15.10 8.46 2.15
CA ARG A 228 -16.57 8.35 2.03
C ARG A 228 -17.02 6.99 1.49
N GLY A 229 -16.31 6.44 0.51
CA GLY A 229 -16.61 5.10 -0.03
C GLY A 229 -16.52 3.97 1.00
N HIS A 230 -15.81 4.19 2.12
CA HIS A 230 -15.81 3.25 3.25
C HIS A 230 -17.06 3.32 4.13
N ARG A 231 -17.81 4.44 4.11
CA ARG A 231 -18.96 4.68 4.99
C ARG A 231 -20.29 4.22 4.39
N ASP A 232 -20.38 4.22 3.06
CA ASP A 232 -21.60 3.82 2.38
C ASP A 232 -21.46 2.34 1.98
N PRO A 233 -22.25 1.40 2.55
CA PRO A 233 -22.31 0.05 2.01
C PRO A 233 -22.70 0.13 0.53
N PRO A 234 -22.23 -0.79 -0.33
CA PRO A 234 -22.65 -0.80 -1.72
C PRO A 234 -24.17 -0.76 -1.73
N SER A 235 -24.74 0.27 -2.35
CA SER A 235 -26.19 0.37 -2.52
C SER A 235 -26.64 -0.95 -3.11
N THR A 236 -27.30 -1.77 -2.30
CA THR A 236 -28.00 -2.94 -2.76
C THR A 236 -28.96 -2.41 -3.82
N SER A 237 -28.67 -2.72 -5.07
CA SER A 237 -29.55 -2.42 -6.19
C SER A 237 -30.95 -2.85 -5.77
N ALA A 238 -31.91 -1.95 -5.93
CA ALA A 238 -33.29 -2.19 -5.56
C ALA A 238 -33.71 -3.59 -6.05
N PRO A 239 -34.47 -4.37 -5.25
CA PRO A 239 -34.95 -5.67 -5.68
C PRO A 239 -35.60 -5.53 -7.06
N PRO A 240 -35.45 -6.52 -7.95
CA PRO A 240 -36.03 -6.46 -9.29
C PRO A 240 -37.52 -6.12 -9.17
N PRO A 241 -38.06 -5.26 -10.06
CA PRO A 241 -39.47 -4.89 -10.01
C PRO A 241 -40.31 -6.15 -10.02
N SER A 242 -41.30 -6.22 -9.10
CA SER A 242 -42.22 -7.35 -9.06
C SER A 242 -42.82 -7.57 -10.45
N PRO A 243 -42.90 -8.83 -10.93
CA PRO A 243 -43.49 -9.09 -12.23
C PRO A 243 -44.92 -8.53 -12.25
N PRO A 244 -45.36 -7.96 -13.38
CA PRO A 244 -46.71 -7.41 -13.49
C PRO A 244 -47.74 -8.52 -13.19
N PRO A 245 -48.89 -8.17 -12.56
CA PRO A 245 -49.92 -9.14 -12.26
C PRO A 245 -50.39 -9.82 -13.55
N VAL A 246 -50.38 -11.14 -13.57
CA VAL A 246 -50.90 -11.95 -14.68
C VAL A 246 -52.39 -11.64 -14.79
N VAL A 247 -52.77 -10.92 -15.84
CA VAL A 247 -54.18 -10.69 -16.19
C VAL A 247 -54.71 -12.01 -16.73
N HIS A 248 -55.49 -12.73 -15.92
CA HIS A 248 -56.27 -13.86 -16.39
C HIS A 248 -57.43 -13.33 -17.23
N GLU A 249 -57.27 -13.42 -18.55
CA GLU A 249 -58.35 -13.15 -19.50
C GLU A 249 -59.45 -14.23 -19.32
N PRO A 250 -60.71 -13.84 -19.05
CA PRO A 250 -61.78 -14.81 -18.87
C PRO A 250 -62.06 -15.55 -20.19
N PRO A 251 -62.39 -16.85 -20.13
CA PRO A 251 -62.60 -17.66 -21.33
C PRO A 251 -63.76 -17.09 -22.15
N ALA A 252 -63.51 -16.89 -23.45
CA ALA A 252 -64.50 -16.40 -24.38
C ALA A 252 -65.69 -17.37 -24.47
N THR A 253 -66.88 -16.87 -24.11
CA THR A 253 -68.14 -17.57 -24.29
C THR A 253 -68.41 -17.72 -25.79
N ARG A 254 -68.34 -18.96 -26.31
CA ARG A 254 -68.84 -19.28 -27.66
C ARG A 254 -70.34 -19.52 -27.58
N THR A 255 -71.10 -18.68 -28.29
CA THR A 255 -72.49 -18.93 -28.71
C THR A 255 -72.53 -19.77 -29.97
#